data_AF-A0A1J5PI13-F1
#
_entry.id   AF-A0A1J5PI13-F1
#
_cell.length_a   1.000
_cell.length_b   1.000
_cell.length_c   1.000
_cell.angle_alpha   90.00
_cell.angle_beta   90.00
_cell.angle_gamma   90.00
#
_symmetry.space_group_name_H-M   'P 1'
#
loop_
_entity.id
_entity.type
_entity.pdbx_description
1 polymer ?
#
loop_
_entity_poly.entity_id
_entity_poly.type
_entity_poly.pdbx_seq_one_letter_code
_entity_poly.pdbx_strand_id
1 'polypeptide(L)'
;MRGLALALQADGWYLRSDIVWAKGVSFAGTWHGNPMPESVTDRPTRAHEMVFLLAKSPRYFYDHDAVKEQAVQSATGAAASFRRKAWNKRAQSIPGQAVGSHRPDRPDVAYNQPLRNLRDVWAITAKPFRGEHFAVWPEDLVRPMILAGSRPGDVVLDPFGGTGTAAHVWPCLLAGARF
;
A
#
# COMPACT_ATOMS: atom_id res chain seq x y z
N MET A 1 -11.81 -15.55 3.00
CA MET A 1 -12.18 -14.12 2.88
C MET A 1 -11.72 -13.47 1.56
N ARG A 2 -11.63 -14.19 0.43
CA ARG A 2 -11.44 -13.59 -0.91
C ARG A 2 -12.74 -13.44 -1.72
N GLY A 3 -13.88 -13.87 -1.15
CA GLY A 3 -15.16 -13.95 -1.87
C GLY A 3 -15.68 -12.59 -2.35
N LEU A 4 -15.53 -11.52 -1.55
CA LEU A 4 -16.00 -10.20 -1.93
C LEU A 4 -15.25 -9.63 -3.14
N ALA A 5 -13.92 -9.69 -3.14
CA ALA A 5 -13.12 -9.18 -4.25
C ALA A 5 -13.41 -9.94 -5.55
N LEU A 6 -13.56 -11.27 -5.48
CA LEU A 6 -13.92 -12.09 -6.62
C LEU A 6 -15.33 -11.77 -7.15
N ALA A 7 -16.30 -11.57 -6.26
CA ALA A 7 -17.66 -11.17 -6.65
C ALA A 7 -17.66 -9.81 -7.35
N LEU A 8 -16.97 -8.81 -6.80
CA LEU A 8 -16.87 -7.49 -7.42
C LEU A 8 -16.13 -7.54 -8.78
N GLN A 9 -15.13 -8.40 -8.93
CA GLN A 9 -14.50 -8.63 -10.22
C GLN A 9 -15.46 -9.26 -11.25
N ALA A 10 -16.28 -10.22 -10.82
CA ALA A 10 -17.33 -10.78 -11.68
C ALA A 10 -18.37 -9.72 -12.07
N ASP A 11 -18.63 -8.75 -11.20
CA ASP A 11 -19.48 -7.57 -11.45
C ASP A 11 -18.77 -6.46 -12.26
N GLY A 12 -17.60 -6.74 -12.83
CA GLY A 12 -16.88 -5.84 -13.74
C GLY A 12 -16.03 -4.77 -13.05
N TRP A 13 -15.75 -4.89 -11.75
CA TRP A 13 -14.75 -4.07 -11.08
C TRP A 13 -13.33 -4.60 -11.33
N TYR A 14 -12.39 -3.68 -11.43
CA TYR A 14 -10.97 -4.00 -11.56
C TYR A 14 -10.33 -3.99 -10.17
N LEU A 15 -9.92 -5.16 -9.66
CA LEU A 15 -9.06 -5.24 -8.49
C LEU A 15 -7.67 -4.72 -8.86
N ARG A 16 -7.24 -3.63 -8.22
CA ARG A 16 -5.97 -2.96 -8.49
C ARG A 16 -4.89 -3.30 -7.48
N SER A 17 -5.29 -3.53 -6.23
CA SER A 17 -4.40 -3.98 -5.17
C SER A 17 -5.20 -4.63 -4.04
N ASP A 18 -4.69 -5.72 -3.49
CA ASP A 18 -5.11 -6.34 -2.24
C ASP A 18 -4.13 -5.98 -1.13
N ILE A 19 -4.44 -4.92 -0.39
CA ILE A 19 -3.58 -4.33 0.62
C ILE A 19 -3.78 -5.08 1.94
N VAL A 20 -2.67 -5.43 2.59
CA VAL A 20 -2.66 -6.03 3.93
C VAL A 20 -2.51 -4.91 4.95
N TRP A 21 -3.58 -4.65 5.71
CA TRP A 21 -3.47 -3.88 6.94
C TRP A 21 -2.98 -4.80 8.07
N ALA A 22 -1.69 -4.73 8.35
CA ALA A 22 -1.07 -5.46 9.45
C ALA A 22 -1.34 -4.74 10.79
N LYS A 23 -2.00 -5.46 11.70
CA LYS A 23 -2.24 -5.07 13.09
C LYS A 23 -1.18 -5.64 14.03
N GLY A 24 -0.46 -6.68 13.59
CA GLY A 24 0.72 -7.23 14.22
C GLY A 24 1.50 -8.13 13.27
N VAL A 25 2.80 -8.29 13.49
CA VAL A 25 3.66 -9.18 12.70
C VAL A 25 4.57 -9.99 13.62
N SER A 26 4.77 -11.25 13.27
CA SER A 26 5.78 -12.13 13.88
C SER A 26 7.12 -11.99 13.15
N PHE A 27 8.22 -12.26 13.85
CA PHE A 27 9.59 -12.30 13.30
C PHE A 27 10.13 -10.95 12.76
N ALA A 28 9.46 -9.82 13.02
CA ALA A 28 10.05 -8.49 12.83
C ALA A 28 10.56 -7.96 14.18
N GLY A 29 11.86 -7.61 14.23
CA GLY A 29 12.49 -7.14 15.47
C GLY A 29 12.18 -5.68 15.85
N THR A 30 11.54 -4.92 14.96
CA THR A 30 11.37 -3.46 15.11
C THR A 30 9.91 -3.02 15.25
N TRP A 31 8.94 -3.92 15.04
CA TRP A 31 7.52 -3.60 15.13
C TRP A 31 6.71 -4.87 15.43
N HIS A 32 5.84 -4.82 16.44
CA HIS A 32 5.02 -5.97 16.86
C HIS A 32 3.51 -5.73 16.73
N GLY A 33 3.08 -4.45 16.75
CA GLY A 33 1.68 -4.08 16.66
C GLY A 33 0.85 -4.40 17.93
N ASN A 34 -0.47 -4.34 17.80
CA ASN A 34 -1.43 -4.62 18.88
C ASN A 34 -2.64 -5.45 18.39
N PRO A 35 -2.40 -6.65 17.80
CA PRO A 35 -3.50 -7.49 17.35
C PRO A 35 -4.31 -7.99 18.56
N MET A 36 -5.62 -8.14 18.39
CA MET A 36 -6.46 -8.75 19.42
C MET A 36 -6.04 -10.21 19.61
N PRO A 37 -5.79 -10.67 20.85
CA PRO A 37 -5.55 -12.09 21.11
C PRO A 37 -6.76 -12.95 20.73
N GLU A 38 -6.51 -14.12 20.17
CA GLU A 38 -7.52 -15.14 19.93
C GLU A 38 -7.23 -16.36 20.82
N SER A 39 -8.26 -17.02 21.33
CA SER A 39 -8.12 -18.26 22.12
C SER A 39 -7.81 -19.51 21.29
N VAL A 40 -7.44 -19.31 20.01
CA VAL A 40 -7.26 -20.37 19.03
C VAL A 40 -5.89 -21.01 19.19
N THR A 41 -5.85 -22.34 19.27
CA THR A 41 -4.62 -23.11 19.52
C THR A 41 -4.16 -23.95 18.33
N ASP A 42 -4.97 -24.07 17.28
CA ASP A 42 -4.70 -24.90 16.11
C ASP A 42 -4.18 -24.12 14.90
N ARG A 43 -4.03 -22.80 15.03
CA ARG A 43 -3.49 -21.90 14.00
C ARG A 43 -2.95 -20.60 14.59
N PRO A 44 -2.17 -19.82 13.83
CA PRO A 44 -1.80 -18.47 14.21
C PRO A 44 -3.01 -17.55 14.36
N THR A 45 -2.94 -16.62 15.32
CA THR A 45 -3.88 -15.51 15.49
C THR A 45 -3.94 -14.64 14.24
N ARG A 46 -5.14 -14.22 13.83
CA ARG A 46 -5.29 -13.28 12.71
C ARG A 46 -4.87 -11.88 13.16
N ALA A 47 -3.70 -11.46 12.71
CA ALA A 47 -3.14 -10.15 13.02
C ALA A 47 -3.24 -9.14 11.85
N HIS A 48 -4.13 -9.35 10.89
CA HIS A 48 -4.29 -8.46 9.75
C HIS A 48 -5.72 -8.42 9.21
N GLU A 49 -6.02 -7.36 8.46
CA GLU A 49 -7.24 -7.21 7.66
C GLU A 49 -6.89 -6.84 6.23
N MET A 50 -7.81 -7.11 5.30
CA MET A 50 -7.63 -6.76 3.88
C MET A 50 -8.29 -5.42 3.59
N VAL A 51 -7.61 -4.60 2.80
CA VAL A 51 -8.15 -3.40 2.15
C VAL A 51 -8.06 -3.62 0.64
N PHE A 52 -9.18 -3.58 -0.07
CA PHE A 52 -9.18 -3.77 -1.52
C PHE A 52 -9.26 -2.42 -2.24
N LEU A 53 -8.26 -2.12 -3.07
CA LEU A 53 -8.33 -1.02 -4.03
C LEU A 53 -9.01 -1.52 -5.31
N LEU A 54 -10.21 -1.02 -5.58
CA LEU A 54 -11.03 -1.38 -6.73
C LEU A 54 -11.26 -0.15 -7.62
N ALA A 55 -11.38 -0.36 -8.93
CA ALA A 55 -11.69 0.69 -9.90
C ALA A 55 -12.79 0.26 -10.88
N LYS A 56 -13.58 1.21 -11.37
CA LYS A 56 -14.60 0.97 -12.41
C LYS A 56 -14.03 0.89 -13.84
N SER A 57 -12.77 1.25 -14.02
CA SER A 57 -12.10 1.31 -15.32
C SER A 57 -10.63 0.89 -15.20
N PRO A 58 -10.03 0.29 -16.25
CA PRO A 58 -8.61 -0.07 -16.24
C PRO A 58 -7.69 1.16 -16.17
N ARG A 59 -8.16 2.31 -16.67
CA ARG A 59 -7.57 3.63 -16.46
C ARG A 59 -8.44 4.40 -15.47
N TYR A 60 -7.87 4.72 -14.33
CA TYR A 60 -8.54 5.41 -13.23
C TYR A 60 -7.55 6.41 -12.61
N PHE A 61 -8.07 7.37 -11.85
CA PHE A 61 -7.22 8.31 -11.13
C PHE A 61 -6.54 7.60 -9.95
N TYR A 62 -5.25 7.82 -9.80
CA TYR A 62 -4.47 7.39 -8.65
C TYR A 62 -3.27 8.32 -8.48
N ASP A 63 -3.28 9.15 -7.45
CA ASP A 63 -2.17 10.04 -7.13
C ASP A 63 -1.10 9.28 -6.32
N HIS A 64 -0.24 8.56 -7.03
CA HIS A 64 0.86 7.84 -6.40
C HIS A 64 1.91 8.77 -5.78
N ASP A 65 2.01 10.03 -6.23
CA ASP A 65 3.00 10.98 -5.74
C ASP A 65 2.60 11.51 -4.36
N ALA A 66 1.31 11.76 -4.14
CA ALA A 66 0.75 12.21 -2.86
C ALA A 66 0.96 11.23 -1.69
N VAL A 67 1.23 9.95 -1.98
CA VAL A 67 1.36 8.89 -0.97
C VAL A 67 2.74 8.24 -0.95
N LYS A 68 3.74 8.79 -1.63
CA LYS A 68 5.11 8.26 -1.56
C LYS A 68 5.64 8.32 -0.13
N GLU A 69 6.38 7.28 0.26
CA GLU A 69 7.01 7.16 1.57
C GLU A 69 8.53 7.27 1.48
N GLN A 70 9.19 7.51 2.62
CA GLN A 70 10.65 7.61 2.67
C GLN A 70 11.33 6.30 2.25
N ALA A 71 12.36 6.41 1.43
CA ALA A 71 13.19 5.27 1.05
C ALA A 71 14.15 4.92 2.20
N VAL A 72 14.01 3.72 2.77
CA VAL A 72 14.88 3.23 3.87
C VAL A 72 16.29 2.83 3.38
N GLN A 73 16.49 2.66 2.07
CA GLN A 73 17.78 2.34 1.48
C GLN A 73 17.96 3.08 0.15
N SER A 74 19.07 3.78 0.01
CA SER A 74 19.58 4.22 -1.29
C SER A 74 20.62 3.22 -1.77
N ALA A 75 20.32 2.53 -2.87
CA ALA A 75 21.30 1.68 -3.52
C ALA A 75 22.03 2.52 -4.56
N THR A 76 23.33 2.75 -4.35
CA THR A 76 24.16 3.58 -5.23
C THR A 76 25.29 2.77 -5.86
N GLY A 77 25.80 3.26 -6.99
CA GLY A 77 26.94 2.67 -7.68
C GLY A 77 26.63 1.41 -8.50
N ALA A 78 27.70 0.73 -8.95
CA ALA A 78 27.62 -0.42 -9.84
C ALA A 78 26.84 -1.62 -9.26
N ALA A 79 26.67 -1.71 -7.94
CA ALA A 79 25.87 -2.76 -7.31
C ALA A 79 24.36 -2.58 -7.58
N ALA A 80 23.90 -1.33 -7.66
CA ALA A 80 22.50 -0.95 -7.89
C ALA A 80 22.13 -0.78 -9.37
N SER A 81 23.13 -0.78 -10.26
CA SER A 81 22.93 -0.60 -11.69
C SER A 81 22.67 -1.93 -12.40
N PHE A 82 21.66 -1.92 -13.28
CA PHE A 82 21.44 -2.98 -14.26
C PHE A 82 22.41 -2.87 -15.46
N ARG A 83 23.22 -1.80 -15.54
CA ARG A 83 24.29 -1.66 -16.53
C ARG A 83 25.47 -2.55 -16.16
N ARG A 84 25.85 -3.47 -17.05
CA ARG A 84 27.02 -4.34 -16.85
C ARG A 84 27.86 -4.37 -18.13
N LYS A 85 29.15 -4.05 -18.01
CA LYS A 85 30.12 -4.10 -19.12
C LYS A 85 30.59 -5.52 -19.44
N ALA A 86 30.64 -6.39 -18.43
CA ALA A 86 31.02 -7.78 -18.57
C ALA A 86 29.79 -8.69 -18.68
N TRP A 87 29.92 -9.73 -19.50
CA TRP A 87 28.91 -10.76 -19.66
C TRP A 87 28.55 -11.42 -18.31
N ASN A 88 27.25 -11.63 -18.08
CA ASN A 88 26.75 -12.44 -16.97
C ASN A 88 25.46 -13.13 -17.40
N LYS A 89 25.04 -14.17 -16.67
CA LYS A 89 23.84 -14.97 -16.99
C LYS A 89 22.55 -14.15 -17.10
N ARG A 90 22.46 -12.99 -16.44
CA ARG A 90 21.29 -12.09 -16.48
C ARG A 90 21.27 -11.16 -17.70
N ALA A 91 22.28 -11.24 -18.57
CA ALA A 91 22.28 -10.59 -19.88
C ALA A 91 21.57 -11.44 -20.96
N GLN A 92 21.26 -12.71 -20.67
CA GLN A 92 20.40 -13.52 -21.53
C GLN A 92 18.94 -13.06 -21.41
N SER A 93 18.24 -13.02 -22.55
CA SER A 93 16.79 -12.86 -22.59
C SER A 93 16.10 -14.12 -22.08
N ILE A 94 15.05 -13.96 -21.28
CA ILE A 94 14.19 -15.03 -20.77
C ILE A 94 12.91 -15.05 -21.63
N PRO A 95 12.20 -16.19 -21.80
CA PRO A 95 10.96 -16.23 -22.55
C PRO A 95 9.98 -15.11 -22.14
N GLY A 96 9.50 -14.34 -23.11
CA GLY A 96 8.64 -13.17 -22.88
C GLY A 96 9.37 -11.83 -22.73
N GLN A 97 10.71 -11.82 -22.76
CA GLN A 97 11.50 -10.59 -22.83
C GLN A 97 12.32 -10.51 -24.12
N ALA A 98 12.26 -9.35 -24.78
CA ALA A 98 13.05 -9.08 -25.97
C ALA A 98 14.56 -8.94 -25.69
N VAL A 99 14.94 -8.63 -24.45
CA VAL A 99 16.32 -8.37 -24.03
C VAL A 99 16.55 -8.85 -22.60
N GLY A 100 17.80 -9.15 -22.24
CA GLY A 100 18.18 -9.47 -20.87
C GLY A 100 18.14 -8.26 -19.93
N SER A 101 17.96 -8.53 -18.64
CA SER A 101 17.87 -7.50 -17.59
C SER A 101 19.17 -6.72 -17.41
N HIS A 102 20.34 -7.37 -17.55
CA HIS A 102 21.65 -6.72 -17.50
C HIS A 102 22.18 -6.45 -18.91
N ARG A 103 22.55 -5.21 -19.21
CA ARG A 103 23.08 -4.86 -20.55
C ARG A 103 23.97 -3.61 -20.50
N PRO A 104 24.96 -3.48 -21.40
CA PRO A 104 25.94 -2.38 -21.35
C PRO A 104 25.36 -1.02 -21.77
N ASP A 105 24.29 -1.03 -22.57
CA ASP A 105 23.58 0.11 -23.15
C ASP A 105 22.52 0.73 -22.22
N ARG A 106 22.23 0.13 -21.05
CA ARG A 106 21.38 0.80 -20.06
C ARG A 106 22.08 2.04 -19.50
N PRO A 107 21.35 3.13 -19.19
CA PRO A 107 21.89 4.16 -18.32
C PRO A 107 22.13 3.58 -16.92
N ASP A 108 23.12 4.11 -16.22
CA ASP A 108 23.20 3.85 -14.78
C ASP A 108 21.97 4.47 -14.11
N VAL A 109 21.21 3.64 -13.42
CA VAL A 109 20.09 4.09 -12.60
C VAL A 109 20.60 4.30 -11.18
N ALA A 110 20.54 5.55 -10.72
CA ALA A 110 20.73 5.85 -9.31
C ALA A 110 19.39 5.66 -8.59
N TYR A 111 19.29 4.63 -7.73
CA TYR A 111 18.16 4.47 -6.81
C TYR A 111 18.41 5.31 -5.55
N ASN A 112 18.60 6.62 -5.75
CA ASN A 112 18.83 7.59 -4.68
C ASN A 112 17.67 8.59 -4.56
N GLN A 113 16.46 8.16 -4.94
CA GLN A 113 15.29 8.99 -4.70
C GLN A 113 14.98 8.96 -3.20
N PRO A 114 14.74 10.12 -2.57
CA PRO A 114 14.40 10.19 -1.14
C PRO A 114 13.06 9.50 -0.85
N LEU A 115 12.20 9.42 -1.86
CA LEU A 115 10.86 8.87 -1.78
C LEU A 115 10.73 7.61 -2.65
N ARG A 116 9.87 6.68 -2.24
CA ARG A 116 9.48 5.48 -2.99
C ARG A 116 7.97 5.32 -3.01
N ASN A 117 7.46 4.51 -3.93
CA ASN A 117 6.05 4.17 -3.98
C ASN A 117 5.60 3.47 -2.69
N LEU A 118 4.38 3.79 -2.26
CA LEU A 118 3.71 3.11 -1.14
C LEU A 118 3.60 1.62 -1.42
N ARG A 119 3.90 0.80 -0.42
CA ARG A 119 3.78 -0.65 -0.50
C ARG A 119 2.34 -1.09 -0.23
N ASP A 120 2.04 -2.35 -0.45
CA ASP A 120 0.73 -2.98 -0.23
C ASP A 120 0.61 -3.65 1.14
N VAL A 121 1.61 -3.56 2.01
CA VAL A 121 1.54 -4.03 3.41
C VAL A 121 1.73 -2.85 4.35
N TRP A 122 0.66 -2.48 5.06
CA TRP A 122 0.60 -1.31 5.93
C TRP A 122 0.58 -1.73 7.39
N ALA A 123 1.66 -1.44 8.11
CA ALA A 123 1.76 -1.66 9.54
C ALA A 123 1.19 -0.45 10.29
N ILE A 124 -0.08 -0.53 10.70
CA ILE A 124 -0.79 0.56 11.38
C ILE A 124 -1.46 -0.01 12.63
N THR A 125 -1.05 0.47 13.81
CA THR A 125 -1.65 0.05 15.07
C THR A 125 -3.05 0.63 15.23
N ALA A 126 -3.99 -0.17 15.73
CA ALA A 126 -5.30 0.34 16.08
C ALA A 126 -5.18 1.31 17.26
N LYS A 127 -5.74 2.52 17.13
CA LYS A 127 -5.76 3.51 18.21
C LYS A 127 -6.96 3.20 19.13
N PRO A 128 -6.81 3.19 20.46
CA PRO A 128 -7.95 3.05 21.37
C PRO A 128 -8.90 4.24 21.19
N PHE A 129 -10.18 3.98 20.94
CA PHE A 129 -11.20 5.01 20.83
C PHE A 129 -12.13 4.95 22.04
N ARG A 130 -12.35 6.09 22.71
CA ARG A 130 -13.23 6.21 23.88
C ARG A 130 -14.62 6.71 23.48
N GLY A 131 -15.35 5.91 22.70
CA GLY A 131 -16.74 6.17 22.33
C GLY A 131 -17.52 4.88 22.05
N GLU A 132 -18.84 4.97 21.85
CA GLU A 132 -19.75 3.80 21.73
C GLU A 132 -19.61 3.04 20.40
N HIS A 133 -18.74 3.48 19.50
CA HIS A 133 -18.51 2.85 18.23
C HIS A 133 -17.24 1.98 18.28
N PHE A 134 -17.46 0.67 18.26
CA PHE A 134 -16.42 -0.34 18.44
C PHE A 134 -15.47 -0.53 17.23
N ALA A 135 -15.70 0.16 16.10
CA ALA A 135 -15.01 -0.07 14.84
C ALA A 135 -14.53 1.22 14.16
N VAL A 136 -13.69 1.98 14.86
CA VAL A 136 -13.07 3.20 14.30
C VAL A 136 -11.85 2.82 13.48
N TRP A 137 -11.88 3.12 12.18
CA TRP A 137 -10.69 3.03 11.33
C TRP A 137 -9.65 4.06 11.81
N PRO A 138 -8.37 3.70 11.95
CA PRO A 138 -7.32 4.68 12.23
C PRO A 138 -7.23 5.72 11.10
N GLU A 139 -7.07 6.99 11.45
CA GLU A 139 -6.90 8.06 10.46
C GLU A 139 -5.70 7.82 9.53
N ASP A 140 -4.61 7.26 10.08
CA ASP A 140 -3.40 6.92 9.33
C ASP A 140 -3.64 5.86 8.25
N LEU A 141 -4.71 5.07 8.40
CA LEU A 141 -5.14 4.07 7.41
C LEU A 141 -5.99 4.72 6.31
N VAL A 142 -6.90 5.63 6.67
CA VAL A 142 -7.81 6.30 5.74
C VAL A 142 -7.09 7.37 4.90
N ARG A 143 -6.14 8.09 5.50
CA ARG A 143 -5.39 9.18 4.88
C ARG A 143 -4.77 8.81 3.51
N PRO A 144 -3.96 7.74 3.38
CA PRO A 144 -3.40 7.36 2.07
C PRO A 144 -4.47 6.93 1.06
N MET A 145 -5.59 6.36 1.49
CA MET A 145 -6.67 5.98 0.58
C MET A 145 -7.32 7.20 -0.08
N ILE A 146 -7.58 8.23 0.72
CA ILE A 146 -8.13 9.50 0.26
C ILE A 146 -7.11 10.23 -0.63
N LEU A 147 -5.88 10.43 -0.14
CA LEU A 147 -4.85 11.16 -0.88
C LEU A 147 -4.53 10.54 -2.24
N ALA A 148 -4.48 9.21 -2.34
CA ALA A 148 -4.25 8.55 -3.61
C ALA A 148 -5.51 8.49 -4.49
N GLY A 149 -6.70 8.43 -3.89
CA GLY A 149 -7.96 8.13 -4.58
C GLY A 149 -8.77 9.33 -5.04
N SER A 150 -8.51 10.54 -4.50
CA SER A 150 -9.33 11.73 -4.77
C SER A 150 -8.52 12.99 -5.00
N ARG A 151 -9.16 13.97 -5.64
CA ARG A 151 -8.64 15.32 -5.91
C ARG A 151 -9.39 16.34 -5.06
N PRO A 152 -8.79 17.51 -4.76
CA PRO A 152 -9.55 18.62 -4.20
C PRO A 152 -10.82 18.91 -5.02
N GLY A 153 -11.97 18.91 -4.35
CA GLY A 153 -13.29 19.08 -4.98
C GLY A 153 -14.01 17.79 -5.36
N ASP A 154 -13.36 16.62 -5.29
CA ASP A 154 -14.05 15.33 -5.46
C ASP A 154 -14.98 15.04 -4.27
N VAL A 155 -15.98 14.20 -4.51
CA VAL A 155 -16.87 13.68 -3.46
C VAL A 155 -16.34 12.33 -2.98
N VAL A 156 -16.03 12.23 -1.68
CA VAL A 156 -15.67 10.97 -1.02
C VAL A 156 -16.89 10.43 -0.27
N LEU A 157 -17.30 9.20 -0.60
CA LEU A 157 -18.47 8.55 -0.02
C LEU A 157 -18.06 7.38 0.88
N ASP A 158 -18.57 7.38 2.10
CA ASP A 158 -18.54 6.24 3.01
C ASP A 158 -19.98 5.92 3.47
N PRO A 159 -20.66 4.94 2.84
CA PRO A 159 -22.04 4.60 3.17
C PRO A 159 -22.17 3.77 4.46
N PHE A 160 -21.04 3.39 5.07
CA PHE A 160 -20.98 2.60 6.30
C PHE A 160 -20.28 3.36 7.42
N GLY A 161 -20.33 4.70 7.36
CA GLY A 161 -19.40 5.61 8.03
C GLY A 161 -19.09 5.43 9.51
N GLY A 162 -19.86 4.65 10.27
CA GLY A 162 -19.56 4.36 11.68
C GLY A 162 -19.40 5.65 12.47
N THR A 163 -18.19 5.90 13.02
CA THR A 163 -17.83 7.16 13.71
C THR A 163 -17.62 8.38 12.82
N GLY A 164 -17.62 8.21 11.50
CA GLY A 164 -17.37 9.28 10.55
C GLY A 164 -15.90 9.59 10.32
N THR A 165 -14.97 8.63 10.52
CA THR A 165 -13.52 8.86 10.33
C THR A 165 -13.21 9.42 8.93
N ALA A 166 -13.84 8.89 7.88
CA ALA A 166 -13.66 9.41 6.52
C ALA A 166 -14.11 10.88 6.38
N ALA A 167 -15.24 11.23 7.01
CA ALA A 167 -15.76 12.60 7.03
C ALA A 167 -14.92 13.55 7.89
N HIS A 168 -14.18 13.06 8.88
CA HIS A 168 -13.23 13.85 9.66
C HIS A 168 -11.92 14.10 8.90
N VAL A 169 -11.35 13.06 8.28
CA VAL A 169 -10.05 13.15 7.59
C VAL A 169 -10.13 14.03 6.34
N TRP A 170 -11.22 13.95 5.56
CA TRP A 170 -11.32 14.64 4.27
C TRP A 170 -11.21 16.18 4.37
N PRO A 171 -11.97 16.89 5.23
CA PRO A 171 -11.83 18.33 5.38
C PRO A 171 -10.44 18.77 5.88
N CYS A 172 -9.83 18.00 6.78
CA CYS A 172 -8.50 18.32 7.31
C CYS A 172 -7.39 18.24 6.24
N LEU A 173 -7.53 17.35 5.26
CA LEU A 173 -6.60 17.26 4.13
C LEU A 173 -6.74 18.44 3.16
N LEU A 174 -7.94 19.00 3.00
CA LEU A 174 -8.19 20.21 2.18
C LEU A 174 -7.70 21.49 2.86
N ALA A 175 -7.70 21.53 4.19
CA ALA A 175 -7.26 22.70 4.97
C ALA A 175 -5.72 22.81 5.14
N GLY A 176 -4.94 21.91 4.54
CA GLY A 176 -3.49 21.89 4.71
C GLY A 176 -3.02 21.54 6.12
N ALA A 177 -3.90 20.97 6.95
CA ALA A 177 -3.54 20.58 8.31
C ALA A 177 -2.57 19.40 8.27
N ARG A 178 -1.32 19.68 8.64
CA ARG A 178 -0.40 18.67 9.15
C ARG A 178 -0.92 18.23 10.51
N PHE A 179 -1.19 16.93 10.65
CA PHE A 179 -1.33 16.29 11.95
C PHE A 179 0.07 15.99 12.50
#